data_AF-A0A9W5X2K6-F1
#
_entry.id   AF-A0A9W5X2K6-F1
#
_cell.length_a   1.000
_cell.length_b   1.000
_cell.length_c   1.000
_cell.angle_alpha   90.00
_cell.angle_beta   90.00
_cell.angle_gamma   90.00
#
_symmetry.space_group_name_H-M   'P 1'
#
loop_
_entity.id
_entity.type
_entity.pdbx_description
1 polymer ?
#
loop_
_entity_poly.entity_id
_entity_poly.type
_entity_poly.pdbx_seq_one_letter_code
_entity_poly.pdbx_strand_id
1 'polypeptide(L)' 'MDAGDRIPHDDWVDQDLLTRDEASERLVAEIAEVTRRIEAGEGDELMERRLSGMKEALEHYRNR' A
#
# COMPACT_ATOMS: atom_id res chain seq x y z
N MET A 1 -17.32 -16.62 -6.90
CA MET A 1 -16.51 -17.00 -5.72
C MET A 1 -17.47 -17.61 -4.73
N ASP A 2 -17.27 -18.88 -4.42
CA ASP A 2 -18.11 -19.63 -3.48
C ASP A 2 -17.82 -19.13 -2.05
N ALA A 3 -18.79 -19.17 -1.14
CA ALA A 3 -18.61 -18.69 0.23
C ALA A 3 -17.55 -19.51 1.01
N GLY A 4 -17.20 -20.70 0.51
CA GLY A 4 -16.13 -21.56 1.02
C GLY A 4 -14.70 -21.16 0.61
N ASP A 5 -14.52 -20.18 -0.29
CA ASP A 5 -13.20 -19.62 -0.64
C ASP A 5 -12.76 -18.49 0.33
N ARG A 6 -13.55 -18.21 1.38
CA ARG A 6 -13.17 -17.23 2.41
C ARG A 6 -12.26 -17.91 3.42
N ILE A 7 -11.08 -17.31 3.62
CA ILE A 7 -10.15 -17.71 4.68
C ILE A 7 -10.91 -17.71 6.02
N PRO A 8 -10.90 -18.82 6.79
CA PRO A 8 -11.45 -18.88 8.13
C PRO A 8 -10.97 -17.70 8.99
N HIS A 9 -11.86 -17.08 9.76
CA HIS A 9 -11.55 -15.86 10.53
C HIS A 9 -10.44 -16.07 11.56
N ASP A 10 -10.34 -17.30 12.04
CA ASP A 10 -9.34 -17.88 12.92
C ASP A 10 -7.94 -17.95 12.29
N ASP A 11 -7.85 -18.08 10.96
CA ASP A 11 -6.58 -18.06 10.21
C ASP A 11 -6.08 -16.61 9.95
N TRP A 12 -6.82 -15.57 10.36
CA TRP A 12 -6.36 -14.18 10.23
C TRP A 12 -5.26 -13.83 11.25
N VAL A 13 -5.24 -14.53 12.38
CA VAL A 13 -4.27 -14.31 13.47
C VAL A 13 -2.89 -14.86 13.11
N ASP A 14 -2.82 -15.86 12.23
CA ASP A 14 -1.57 -16.41 11.71
C ASP A 14 -0.94 -15.55 10.59
N GLN A 15 -1.62 -14.47 10.17
CA GLN A 15 -1.05 -13.47 9.27
C GLN A 15 -0.40 -12.36 10.09
N ASP A 16 0.86 -12.04 9.76
CA ASP A 16 1.55 -10.87 10.29
C ASP A 16 0.91 -9.60 9.71
N LEU A 17 -0.23 -9.21 10.26
CA LEU A 17 -0.99 -8.05 9.85
C LEU A 17 -0.30 -6.80 10.41
N LEU A 18 0.09 -5.90 9.51
CA LEU A 18 0.62 -4.61 9.91
C LEU A 18 -0.43 -3.82 10.68
N THR A 19 0.02 -3.18 11.76
CA THR A 19 -0.77 -2.09 12.34
C THR A 19 -0.97 -0.98 11.32
N ARG A 20 -2.01 -0.18 11.52
CA ARG A 20 -2.28 0.97 10.64
C ARG A 20 -1.09 1.92 10.55
N ASP A 21 -0.40 2.13 11.66
CA ASP A 21 0.72 3.07 11.73
C ASP A 21 1.93 2.50 10.98
N GLU A 22 2.26 1.22 11.17
CA GLU A 22 3.31 0.54 10.40
C GLU A 22 3.01 0.51 8.89
N ALA A 23 1.76 0.25 8.51
CA ALA A 23 1.34 0.29 7.11
C ALA A 23 1.52 1.69 6.51
N SER A 24 1.19 2.73 7.27
CA SER A 24 1.33 4.13 6.85
C SER A 24 2.80 4.54 6.70
N GLU A 25 3.66 4.15 7.65
CA GLU A 25 5.10 4.42 7.60
C GLU A 25 5.77 3.73 6.41
N ARG A 26 5.43 2.46 6.17
CA ARG A 26 5.93 1.72 5.00
C ARG A 26 5.46 2.34 3.70
N LEU A 27 4.20 2.78 3.64
CA LEU A 27 3.67 3.47 2.47
C LEU A 27 4.38 4.80 2.21
N VAL A 28 4.73 5.56 3.25
CA VAL A 28 5.53 6.79 3.11
C VAL A 28 6.91 6.49 2.54
N ALA A 29 7.58 5.44 3.02
CA ALA A 29 8.89 5.04 2.52
C ALA A 29 8.84 4.63 1.04
N GLU A 30 7.82 3.86 0.64
CA GLU A 30 7.62 3.44 -0.75
C GLU A 30 7.32 4.62 -1.67
N ILE A 31 6.46 5.56 -1.25
CA ILE A 31 6.17 6.80 -1.99
C ILE A 31 7.47 7.58 -2.24
N ALA A 32 8.33 7.71 -1.23
CA ALA A 32 9.60 8.41 -1.37
C ALA A 32 10.52 7.71 -2.37
N GLU A 33 10.63 6.38 -2.31
CA GLU A 33 11.46 5.61 -3.23
C GLU A 33 10.96 5.71 -4.67
N VAL A 34 9.67 5.48 -4.91
CA VAL A 34 9.07 5.55 -6.25
C VAL A 34 9.16 6.96 -6.82
N THR A 35 9.01 7.99 -5.98
CA THR A 35 9.22 9.39 -6.39
C THR A 35 10.65 9.60 -6.89
N ARG A 36 11.67 9.14 -6.13
CA ARG A 36 13.08 9.24 -6.55
C ARG A 36 13.35 8.55 -7.87
N ARG A 37 12.77 7.37 -8.09
CA ARG A 37 12.96 6.61 -9.33
C ARG A 37 12.35 7.30 -10.53
N ILE A 38 11.16 7.89 -10.38
CA ILE A 38 10.54 8.73 -11.42
C ILE A 38 11.42 9.95 -11.71
N GLU A 39 11.91 10.65 -10.68
CA GLU A 39 12.79 11.82 -10.83
C GLU A 39 14.14 11.46 -11.49
N ALA A 40 14.63 10.24 -11.30
CA ALA A 40 15.82 9.70 -11.96
C ALA A 40 15.58 9.33 -13.45
N GLY A 41 14.36 9.48 -13.95
CA GLY A 41 13.99 9.15 -15.33
C GLY A 41 13.63 7.68 -15.56
N GLU A 42 13.44 6.89 -14.49
CA GLU A 42 12.96 5.51 -14.57
C GLU A 42 11.42 5.41 -14.56
N GLY A 43 10.73 6.56 -14.57
CA GLY A 43 9.29 6.63 -14.53
C GLY A 43 8.63 6.20 -15.84
N ASP A 44 7.63 5.33 -15.73
CA ASP A 44 6.65 5.08 -16.78
C ASP A 44 5.24 5.50 -16.31
N GLU A 45 4.29 5.59 -17.26
CA GLU A 45 2.91 6.03 -16.97
C GLU A 45 2.23 5.15 -15.90
N LEU A 46 2.57 3.86 -15.86
CA LEU A 46 2.04 2.95 -14.87
C LEU A 46 2.58 3.26 -13.46
N MET A 47 3.87 3.55 -13.35
CA MET A 47 4.55 3.91 -12.11
C MET A 47 4.03 5.25 -11.56
N GLU A 48 3.83 6.24 -12.43
CA GLU A 48 3.22 7.52 -12.04
C GLU A 48 1.78 7.35 -11.53
N ARG A 49 0.97 6.54 -12.22
CA ARG A 49 -0.39 6.24 -11.77
C ARG A 49 -0.43 5.51 -10.44
N ARG A 50 0.50 4.56 -10.23
CA ARG A 50 0.66 3.87 -8.94
C ARG A 50 1.07 4.85 -7.83
N LEU A 51 2.00 5.75 -8.12
CA LEU A 51 2.40 6.80 -7.17
C LEU A 51 1.20 7.66 -6.75
N SER A 52 0.34 8.04 -7.69
CA SER A 52 -0.89 8.77 -7.39
C SER A 52 -1.79 7.99 -6.42
N GLY A 53 -2.07 6.72 -6.71
CA GLY A 53 -2.90 5.87 -5.83
C GLY A 53 -2.28 5.64 -4.45
N MET A 54 -0.95 5.53 -4.35
CA MET A 54 -0.26 5.44 -3.06
C MET A 54 -0.43 6.71 -2.22
N LYS A 55 -0.36 7.90 -2.85
CA LYS A 55 -0.58 9.18 -2.17
C LYS A 55 -2.01 9.30 -1.65
N GLU A 56 -3.00 8.90 -2.45
CA GLU A 56 -4.41 8.85 -2.05
C GLU A 56 -4.64 7.89 -0.88
N ALA A 57 -4.07 6.67 -0.93
CA ALA A 57 -4.14 5.71 0.16
C ALA A 57 -3.53 6.27 1.46
N LEU A 58 -2.40 6.98 1.38
CA LEU A 58 -1.78 7.62 2.54
C LEU A 58 -2.67 8.73 3.13
N GLU A 59 -3.31 9.52 2.28
CA GLU A 59 -4.29 10.52 2.73
C GLU A 59 -5.45 9.86 3.48
N HIS A 60 -5.95 8.73 2.99
CA HIS A 60 -7.00 7.96 3.67
C HIS A 60 -6.57 7.44 5.06
N TYR A 61 -5.31 7.05 5.24
CA TYR A 61 -4.79 6.67 6.56
C TYR A 61 -4.71 7.85 7.52
N ARG A 62 -4.37 9.05 7.02
CA ARG A 62 -4.22 10.27 7.83
C ARG A 62 -5.55 10.90 8.24
N ASN A 63 -6.59 10.73 7.41
CA ASN A 63 -7.89 11.37 7.61
C ASN A 63 -8.91 10.49 8.37
N ARG A 64 -8.48 9.38 8.99
CA ARG A 64 -9.31 8.45 9.78
C ARG A 64 -8.87 8.37 11.23
#